data_AF-A0A1E7GX65-F1
#
_entry.id   AF-A0A1E7GX65-F1
#
_cell.length_a   1.000
_cell.length_b   1.000
_cell.length_c   1.000
_cell.angle_alpha   90.00
_cell.angle_beta   90.00
_cell.angle_gamma   90.00
#
_symmetry.space_group_name_H-M   'P 1'
#
loop_
_entity.id
_entity.type
_entity.pdbx_description
1 polymer ?
#
loop_
_entity_poly.entity_id
_entity_poly.type
_entity_poly.pdbx_seq_one_letter_code
_entity_poly.pdbx_strand_id
1 'polypeptide(L)'
;MAEISTDFPTTIITSHLNADFDALASSLAASKLYPGAQIVLPGSQERDLRDFLLLSSSYFINVRRLKDIDLDKVKLLVVVDTRQKSRIGSLASLLERPDVEVHVFDHHPPSSGDIKAAKTFFRPVGANTTLMIRLLREKGVDISPDEATFLAVGIYEDTGSFTFSSTTSEDLEAAGWLLEKGADLKTISELLEHRFTPEHVKLLNDLLNTAATYTLAGIPVTLAKTSSPTYVEDFAVLAHELMDMEKLPVIFAMALMADQVLIVGRSRDERVDVGKVLKAIGGGGHPMAASATIKGLTLAEAEERLVAELHRQLGTEPKVKDIMSYPVLSVLPDTTLSQVNDKLTRYGITVLPVVHEKKVLGLISRRTVEKAIYHGLSDLPVREYMTTDFEVIYPEDTFAKVQELIVNRRQRFVPVVDKGQVEGVITRTDLLQILSGDAARRPEALLSGKEQRKNVLSLLREKLTSNILDLLMNAGEVAEGEGFHICVAGGFVRDLLLRKPNLDIDLVVEGDGIAFARAFADRFGARVRAHQKFGTAVVIFPDGFKVDVATARWEYYKYPAAMPTVALSSTKLDLFRRDFTINTLAIKLNPKE
;
A
#
# COMPACT_ATOMS: atom_id res chain seq x y z
N MET A 1 -40.86 17.01 6.19
CA MET A 1 -41.53 15.95 6.96
C MET A 1 -42.51 15.27 6.03
N ALA A 2 -42.28 13.99 5.71
CA ALA A 2 -43.25 13.19 4.96
C ALA A 2 -43.97 12.31 5.99
N GLU A 3 -45.27 12.50 6.15
CA GLU A 3 -46.11 11.64 7.00
C GLU A 3 -46.04 10.21 6.48
N ILE A 4 -45.71 9.27 7.37
CA ILE A 4 -45.79 7.83 7.09
C ILE A 4 -47.23 7.44 7.45
N SER A 5 -48.01 7.05 6.44
CA SER A 5 -49.40 6.58 6.52
C SER A 5 -49.60 5.53 7.61
N THR A 6 -50.81 5.38 8.16
CA THR A 6 -51.13 4.42 9.23
C THR A 6 -51.88 3.17 8.75
N ASP A 7 -52.02 2.97 7.44
CA ASP A 7 -52.72 1.81 6.87
C ASP A 7 -51.82 1.07 5.86
N PHE A 8 -51.27 -0.08 6.29
CA PHE A 8 -50.25 -0.84 5.55
C PHE A 8 -50.53 -2.35 5.52
N PRO A 9 -51.70 -2.81 5.04
CA PRO A 9 -52.02 -4.24 5.00
C PRO A 9 -51.13 -5.06 4.05
N THR A 10 -50.19 -4.43 3.32
CA THR A 10 -49.33 -5.06 2.30
C THR A 10 -47.88 -4.53 2.31
N THR A 11 -47.31 -4.36 3.50
CA THR A 11 -45.92 -3.93 3.69
C THR A 11 -45.01 -5.07 4.11
N ILE A 12 -43.87 -5.19 3.44
CA ILE A 12 -42.77 -6.10 3.82
C ILE A 12 -41.58 -5.29 4.30
N ILE A 13 -40.94 -5.77 5.35
CA ILE A 13 -39.61 -5.32 5.80
C ILE A 13 -38.61 -6.42 5.46
N THR A 14 -37.52 -6.07 4.81
CA THR A 14 -36.41 -6.98 4.50
C THR A 14 -35.07 -6.34 4.81
N SER A 15 -34.05 -7.17 4.98
CA SER A 15 -32.65 -6.76 5.02
C SER A 15 -31.83 -7.51 3.96
N HIS A 16 -30.52 -7.67 4.16
CA HIS A 16 -29.63 -8.37 3.24
C HIS A 16 -29.63 -9.89 3.41
N LEU A 17 -29.08 -10.58 2.41
CA LEU A 17 -28.67 -11.98 2.46
C LEU A 17 -27.58 -12.14 3.53
N ASN A 18 -27.59 -13.28 4.22
CA ASN A 18 -26.73 -13.53 5.38
C ASN A 18 -26.95 -12.47 6.47
N ALA A 19 -28.21 -12.31 6.88
CA ALA A 19 -28.59 -11.32 7.89
C ALA A 19 -27.90 -11.63 9.24
N ASP A 20 -27.39 -10.57 9.88
CA ASP A 20 -26.76 -10.51 11.20
C ASP A 20 -27.73 -9.87 12.23
N PHE A 21 -27.28 -9.60 13.46
CA PHE A 21 -28.14 -8.97 14.46
C PHE A 21 -28.48 -7.53 14.10
N ASP A 22 -27.60 -6.74 13.47
CA ASP A 22 -27.96 -5.37 13.05
C ASP A 22 -29.09 -5.36 12.02
N ALA A 23 -29.04 -6.27 11.03
CA ALA A 23 -30.08 -6.49 10.05
C ALA A 23 -31.43 -6.82 10.69
N LEU A 24 -31.46 -7.77 11.64
CA LEU A 24 -32.71 -8.17 12.30
C LEU A 24 -33.20 -7.13 13.32
N ALA A 25 -32.30 -6.49 14.07
CA ALA A 25 -32.62 -5.43 15.02
C ALA A 25 -33.21 -4.21 14.28
N SER A 26 -32.59 -3.82 13.17
CA SER A 26 -33.11 -2.81 12.26
C SER A 26 -34.49 -3.18 11.71
N SER A 27 -34.72 -4.45 11.40
CA SER A 27 -36.02 -4.94 10.92
C SER A 27 -37.09 -4.89 12.01
N LEU A 28 -36.73 -5.21 13.25
CA LEU A 28 -37.59 -5.04 14.42
C LEU A 28 -37.95 -3.57 14.60
N ALA A 29 -36.98 -2.66 14.60
CA ALA A 29 -37.24 -1.23 14.71
C ALA A 29 -38.13 -0.70 13.58
N ALA A 30 -37.90 -1.15 12.34
CA ALA A 30 -38.76 -0.82 11.22
C ALA A 30 -40.20 -1.30 11.42
N SER A 31 -40.43 -2.49 11.99
CA SER A 31 -41.79 -2.99 12.25
C SER A 31 -42.58 -2.11 13.23
N LYS A 32 -41.87 -1.40 14.11
CA LYS A 32 -42.46 -0.42 15.04
C LYS A 32 -42.75 0.92 14.36
N LEU A 33 -41.96 1.31 13.36
CA LEU A 33 -42.20 2.49 12.51
C LEU A 33 -43.30 2.26 11.46
N TYR A 34 -43.54 1.01 11.06
CA TYR A 34 -44.54 0.56 10.10
C TYR A 34 -45.46 -0.52 10.73
N PRO A 35 -46.36 -0.14 11.64
CA PRO A 35 -47.25 -1.10 12.30
C PRO A 35 -48.03 -1.96 11.30
N GLY A 36 -48.03 -3.28 11.52
CA GLY A 36 -48.68 -4.25 10.64
C GLY A 36 -47.81 -4.80 9.50
N ALA A 37 -46.61 -4.24 9.29
CA ALA A 37 -45.65 -4.77 8.32
C ALA A 37 -45.13 -6.16 8.73
N GLN A 38 -44.79 -6.98 7.73
CA GLN A 38 -44.25 -8.33 7.93
C GLN A 38 -42.75 -8.36 7.68
N ILE A 39 -41.98 -8.84 8.64
CA ILE A 39 -40.52 -9.02 8.49
C ILE A 39 -40.27 -10.30 7.69
N VAL A 40 -39.48 -10.19 6.62
CA VAL A 40 -39.12 -11.28 5.72
C VAL A 40 -37.62 -11.20 5.43
N LEU A 41 -36.86 -12.23 5.77
CA LEU A 41 -35.43 -12.30 5.45
C LEU A 41 -35.23 -12.96 4.07
N PRO A 42 -34.37 -12.42 3.19
CA PRO A 42 -34.29 -12.84 1.79
C PRO A 42 -33.49 -14.13 1.55
N GLY A 43 -32.93 -14.75 2.59
CA GLY A 43 -32.06 -15.93 2.45
C GLY A 43 -31.58 -16.50 3.79
N SER A 44 -30.33 -16.98 3.80
CA SER A 44 -29.65 -17.49 5.01
C SER A 44 -29.38 -16.37 6.03
N GLN A 45 -29.19 -16.78 7.28
CA GLN A 45 -28.77 -15.94 8.41
C GLN A 45 -27.33 -16.31 8.77
N GLU A 46 -26.63 -15.37 9.41
CA GLU A 46 -25.41 -15.67 10.14
C GLU A 46 -25.66 -16.74 11.21
N ARG A 47 -24.62 -17.48 11.59
CA ARG A 47 -24.73 -18.61 12.51
C ARG A 47 -25.32 -18.19 13.85
N ASP A 48 -24.79 -17.14 14.45
CA ASP A 48 -25.19 -16.70 15.78
C ASP A 48 -26.64 -16.19 15.79
N LEU A 49 -27.05 -15.47 14.75
CA LEU A 49 -28.45 -15.08 14.57
C LEU A 49 -29.37 -16.29 14.39
N ARG A 50 -28.94 -17.29 13.59
CA ARG A 50 -29.71 -18.52 13.38
C ARG A 50 -29.86 -19.31 14.67
N ASP A 51 -28.78 -19.46 15.44
CA ASP A 51 -28.78 -20.17 16.71
C ASP A 51 -29.65 -19.42 17.73
N PHE A 52 -29.61 -18.08 17.75
CA PHE A 52 -30.54 -17.25 18.50
C PHE A 52 -32.01 -17.53 18.11
N LEU A 53 -32.36 -17.52 16.82
CA LEU A 53 -33.73 -17.77 16.37
C LEU A 53 -34.23 -19.21 16.66
N LEU A 54 -33.33 -20.18 16.76
CA LEU A 54 -33.65 -21.57 17.10
C LEU A 54 -33.87 -21.76 18.60
N LEU A 55 -33.03 -21.14 19.42
CA LEU A 55 -33.02 -21.28 20.88
C LEU A 55 -34.04 -20.36 21.55
N SER A 56 -34.17 -19.14 21.03
CA SER A 56 -35.13 -18.18 21.52
C SER A 56 -36.46 -18.46 20.82
N SER A 57 -37.43 -18.96 21.58
CA SER A 57 -38.84 -18.89 21.18
C SER A 57 -39.31 -17.43 21.25
N SER A 58 -38.61 -16.51 20.58
CA SER A 58 -38.75 -15.06 20.74
C SER A 58 -40.10 -14.61 20.20
N TYR A 59 -41.11 -14.58 21.07
CA TYR A 59 -42.49 -14.20 20.76
C TYR A 59 -42.61 -12.76 20.24
N PHE A 60 -41.59 -11.91 20.40
CA PHE A 60 -41.63 -10.49 20.02
C PHE A 60 -41.13 -10.20 18.60
N ILE A 61 -40.38 -11.10 17.94
CA ILE A 61 -39.94 -10.90 16.54
C ILE A 61 -40.60 -11.95 15.64
N ASN A 62 -41.61 -11.54 14.89
CA ASN A 62 -42.34 -12.44 13.99
C ASN A 62 -41.77 -12.39 12.57
N VAL A 63 -40.76 -13.22 12.30
CA VAL A 63 -40.18 -13.40 10.97
C VAL A 63 -41.02 -14.38 10.15
N ARG A 64 -41.56 -13.93 9.02
CA ARG A 64 -42.30 -14.77 8.06
C ARG A 64 -41.33 -15.40 7.06
N ARG A 65 -41.60 -16.65 6.69
CA ARG A 65 -40.88 -17.29 5.59
C ARG A 65 -41.34 -16.68 4.28
N LEU A 66 -40.42 -16.38 3.38
CA LEU A 66 -40.70 -15.78 2.08
C LEU A 66 -41.80 -16.52 1.29
N LYS A 67 -41.80 -17.86 1.34
CA LYS A 67 -42.80 -18.70 0.65
C LYS A 67 -44.23 -18.55 1.17
N ASP A 68 -44.41 -18.02 2.38
CA ASP A 68 -45.72 -17.83 3.00
C ASP A 68 -46.29 -16.43 2.66
N ILE A 69 -45.58 -15.65 1.83
CA ILE A 69 -45.92 -14.28 1.45
C ILE A 69 -46.34 -14.24 -0.01
N ASP A 70 -47.50 -13.64 -0.26
CA ASP A 70 -47.99 -13.34 -1.60
C ASP A 70 -47.34 -12.04 -2.10
N LEU A 71 -46.23 -12.17 -2.82
CA LEU A 71 -45.45 -11.04 -3.34
C LEU A 71 -46.26 -10.14 -4.27
N ASP A 72 -47.29 -10.65 -4.95
CA ASP A 72 -48.13 -9.88 -5.87
C ASP A 72 -48.96 -8.82 -5.14
N LYS A 73 -49.29 -9.05 -3.87
CA LYS A 73 -50.07 -8.11 -3.05
C LYS A 73 -49.25 -6.97 -2.46
N VAL A 74 -47.92 -7.08 -2.42
CA VAL A 74 -47.04 -6.09 -1.78
C VAL A 74 -47.19 -4.72 -2.43
N LYS A 75 -47.32 -3.67 -1.62
CA LYS A 75 -47.39 -2.26 -2.06
C LYS A 75 -46.30 -1.37 -1.48
N LEU A 76 -45.68 -1.78 -0.39
CA LEU A 76 -44.55 -1.09 0.21
C LEU A 76 -43.47 -2.09 0.61
N LEU A 77 -42.25 -1.84 0.14
CA LEU A 77 -41.05 -2.55 0.53
C LEU A 77 -40.16 -1.63 1.37
N VAL A 78 -39.91 -2.02 2.61
CA VAL A 78 -38.95 -1.37 3.50
C VAL A 78 -37.69 -2.21 3.53
N VAL A 79 -36.58 -1.64 3.09
CA VAL A 79 -35.26 -2.27 3.09
C VAL A 79 -34.44 -1.63 4.20
N VAL A 80 -33.89 -2.44 5.10
CA VAL A 80 -33.05 -1.99 6.20
C VAL A 80 -31.67 -2.60 6.11
N ASP A 81 -30.66 -1.86 6.58
CA ASP A 81 -29.27 -2.30 6.68
C ASP A 81 -28.64 -2.75 5.34
N THR A 82 -29.24 -2.31 4.24
CA THR A 82 -28.63 -2.39 2.94
C THR A 82 -29.31 -1.44 1.98
N ARG A 83 -28.53 -0.90 1.06
CA ARG A 83 -29.03 -0.19 -0.11
C ARG A 83 -28.75 -0.90 -1.42
N GLN A 84 -28.12 -2.06 -1.43
CA GLN A 84 -27.70 -2.71 -2.68
C GLN A 84 -28.76 -3.70 -3.19
N LYS A 85 -29.14 -3.57 -4.47
CA LYS A 85 -30.14 -4.48 -5.10
C LYS A 85 -29.70 -5.95 -5.03
N SER A 86 -28.42 -6.24 -5.18
CA SER A 86 -27.87 -7.60 -5.15
C SER A 86 -27.99 -8.28 -3.79
N ARG A 87 -28.07 -7.49 -2.69
CA ARG A 87 -28.07 -8.01 -1.32
C ARG A 87 -29.45 -8.45 -0.85
N ILE A 88 -30.55 -8.15 -1.54
CA ILE A 88 -31.91 -8.51 -1.08
C ILE A 88 -32.49 -9.77 -1.77
N GLY A 89 -31.66 -10.56 -2.45
CA GLY A 89 -32.04 -11.85 -3.02
C GLY A 89 -33.25 -11.78 -3.98
N SER A 90 -34.17 -12.72 -3.85
CA SER A 90 -35.36 -12.82 -4.73
C SER A 90 -36.35 -11.67 -4.56
N LEU A 91 -36.31 -10.94 -3.44
CA LEU A 91 -37.13 -9.74 -3.22
C LEU A 91 -36.72 -8.58 -4.13
N ALA A 92 -35.56 -8.65 -4.80
CA ALA A 92 -35.15 -7.68 -5.82
C ALA A 92 -36.14 -7.56 -6.98
N SER A 93 -36.96 -8.59 -7.22
CA SER A 93 -38.05 -8.57 -8.21
C SER A 93 -39.13 -7.51 -7.89
N LEU A 94 -39.37 -7.20 -6.61
CA LEU A 94 -40.32 -6.17 -6.21
C LEU A 94 -39.86 -4.76 -6.60
N LEU A 95 -38.56 -4.53 -6.76
CA LEU A 95 -38.02 -3.23 -7.16
C LEU A 95 -38.35 -2.86 -8.62
N GLU A 96 -38.73 -3.84 -9.43
CA GLU A 96 -39.08 -3.65 -10.84
C GLU A 96 -40.56 -3.32 -11.03
N ARG A 97 -41.36 -3.41 -9.96
CA ARG A 97 -42.79 -3.15 -10.00
C ARG A 97 -43.10 -1.67 -9.77
N PRO A 98 -43.81 -1.01 -10.69
CA PRO A 98 -44.13 0.41 -10.56
C PRO A 98 -45.18 0.71 -9.48
N ASP A 99 -45.92 -0.31 -9.04
CA ASP A 99 -46.96 -0.20 -8.00
C ASP A 99 -46.45 -0.47 -6.57
N VAL A 100 -45.13 -0.66 -6.41
CA VAL A 100 -44.47 -0.89 -5.13
C VAL A 100 -43.66 0.36 -4.76
N GLU A 101 -44.02 1.02 -3.66
CA GLU A 101 -43.19 2.07 -3.06
C GLU A 101 -42.03 1.42 -2.30
N VAL A 102 -40.85 2.04 -2.32
CA VAL A 102 -39.64 1.51 -1.67
C VAL A 102 -39.05 2.53 -0.71
N HIS A 103 -38.83 2.13 0.53
CA HIS A 103 -38.09 2.90 1.53
C HIS A 103 -36.80 2.18 1.90
N VAL A 104 -35.68 2.90 1.98
CA VAL A 104 -34.36 2.35 2.35
C VAL A 104 -33.86 3.06 3.61
N PHE A 105 -33.44 2.29 4.60
CA PHE A 105 -32.73 2.76 5.81
C PHE A 105 -31.39 2.04 5.84
N ASP A 106 -30.29 2.79 5.77
CA ASP A 106 -28.98 2.16 5.69
C ASP A 106 -27.88 3.10 6.21
N HIS A 107 -26.79 2.56 6.75
CA HIS A 107 -25.62 3.29 7.25
C HIS A 107 -24.37 3.15 6.36
N HIS A 108 -24.39 2.26 5.36
CA HIS A 108 -23.27 2.06 4.45
C HIS A 108 -23.00 3.27 3.53
N PRO A 109 -21.81 3.48 2.97
CA PRO A 109 -21.58 4.52 1.96
C PRO A 109 -22.36 4.29 0.66
N PRO A 110 -22.73 5.34 -0.10
CA PRO A 110 -23.37 5.19 -1.41
C PRO A 110 -22.52 4.41 -2.41
N SER A 111 -23.17 3.60 -3.25
CA SER A 111 -22.53 2.79 -4.28
C SER A 111 -23.28 2.86 -5.63
N SER A 112 -22.64 2.39 -6.71
CA SER A 112 -23.29 2.36 -8.03
C SER A 112 -24.45 1.37 -8.13
N GLY A 113 -24.52 0.38 -7.22
CA GLY A 113 -25.55 -0.66 -7.17
C GLY A 113 -26.75 -0.33 -6.28
N ASP A 114 -26.88 0.94 -5.87
CA ASP A 114 -27.89 1.37 -4.89
C ASP A 114 -29.33 1.27 -5.45
N ILE A 115 -30.25 0.88 -4.58
CA ILE A 115 -31.68 0.80 -4.85
C ILE A 115 -32.22 2.21 -5.06
N LYS A 116 -32.94 2.40 -6.18
CA LYS A 116 -33.69 3.63 -6.44
C LYS A 116 -34.98 3.61 -5.63
N ALA A 117 -34.92 4.17 -4.42
CA ALA A 117 -36.04 4.20 -3.48
C ALA A 117 -36.83 5.51 -3.56
N ALA A 118 -38.11 5.46 -3.21
CA ALA A 118 -38.94 6.65 -3.05
C ALA A 118 -38.47 7.50 -1.85
N LYS A 119 -37.99 6.83 -0.80
CA LYS A 119 -37.38 7.47 0.38
C LYS A 119 -36.10 6.74 0.76
N THR A 120 -35.02 7.48 0.96
CA THR A 120 -33.74 6.96 1.44
C THR A 120 -33.33 7.70 2.70
N PHE A 121 -33.13 6.97 3.78
CA PHE A 121 -32.66 7.45 5.07
C PHE A 121 -31.23 6.93 5.25
N PHE A 122 -30.28 7.85 5.30
CA PHE A 122 -28.86 7.54 5.43
C PHE A 122 -28.23 8.34 6.57
N ARG A 123 -27.44 7.66 7.40
CA ARG A 123 -26.56 8.27 8.39
C ARG A 123 -25.25 7.47 8.46
N PRO A 124 -24.08 8.13 8.44
CA PRO A 124 -22.79 7.46 8.55
C PRO A 124 -22.48 7.15 10.02
N VAL A 125 -23.24 6.21 10.61
CA VAL A 125 -23.12 5.76 12.00
C VAL A 125 -22.59 4.32 12.05
N GLY A 126 -22.17 3.86 13.23
CA GLY A 126 -21.57 2.55 13.43
C GLY A 126 -22.48 1.39 13.08
N ALA A 127 -23.78 1.49 13.38
CA ALA A 127 -24.79 0.48 13.07
C ALA A 127 -26.05 1.11 12.43
N ASN A 128 -26.73 0.41 11.53
CA ASN A 128 -28.02 0.87 11.01
C ASN A 128 -29.10 0.92 12.11
N THR A 129 -29.03 0.05 13.12
CA THR A 129 -29.95 0.12 14.27
C THR A 129 -29.87 1.49 14.98
N THR A 130 -28.71 2.14 15.05
CA THR A 130 -28.55 3.50 15.61
C THR A 130 -29.43 4.52 14.87
N LEU A 131 -29.43 4.49 13.53
CA LEU A 131 -30.32 5.31 12.71
C LEU A 131 -31.79 5.01 13.04
N MET A 132 -32.13 3.74 13.20
CA MET A 132 -33.50 3.33 13.50
C MET A 132 -33.96 3.79 14.89
N ILE A 133 -33.09 3.69 15.92
CA ILE A 133 -33.37 4.17 17.28
C ILE A 133 -33.65 5.67 17.28
N ARG A 134 -32.84 6.44 16.55
CA ARG A 134 -33.07 7.88 16.41
C ARG A 134 -34.49 8.17 15.90
N LEU A 135 -34.93 7.46 14.86
CA LEU A 135 -36.27 7.62 14.28
C LEU A 135 -37.39 7.18 15.24
N LEU A 136 -37.19 6.11 16.00
CA LEU A 136 -38.13 5.67 17.03
C LEU A 136 -38.29 6.73 18.13
N ARG A 137 -37.18 7.32 18.59
CA ARG A 137 -37.15 8.40 19.58
C ARG A 137 -37.86 9.65 19.06
N GLU A 138 -37.54 10.08 17.85
CA GLU A 138 -38.15 11.27 17.22
C GLU A 138 -39.68 11.10 17.07
N LYS A 139 -40.18 9.87 16.87
CA LYS A 139 -41.61 9.56 16.78
C LYS A 139 -42.28 9.21 18.12
N GLY A 140 -41.52 9.16 19.22
CA GLY A 140 -42.06 8.78 20.53
C GLY A 140 -42.59 7.34 20.59
N VAL A 141 -42.01 6.42 19.82
CA VAL A 141 -42.40 5.01 19.81
C VAL A 141 -41.87 4.32 21.07
N ASP A 142 -42.74 3.63 21.80
CA ASP A 142 -42.33 2.88 22.98
C ASP A 142 -41.84 1.48 22.63
N ILE A 143 -40.90 0.98 23.42
CA ILE A 143 -40.27 -0.33 23.25
C ILE A 143 -40.21 -1.05 24.60
N SER A 144 -40.36 -2.37 24.59
CA SER A 144 -40.22 -3.19 25.80
C SER A 144 -38.74 -3.37 26.17
N PRO A 145 -38.42 -3.78 27.41
CA PRO A 145 -37.04 -4.14 27.79
C PRO A 145 -36.43 -5.24 26.92
N ASP A 146 -37.22 -6.23 26.47
CA ASP A 146 -36.75 -7.31 25.59
C ASP A 146 -36.40 -6.76 24.20
N GLU A 147 -37.25 -5.87 23.66
CA GLU A 147 -36.98 -5.18 22.39
C GLU A 147 -35.76 -4.27 22.53
N ALA A 148 -35.64 -3.55 23.65
CA ALA A 148 -34.49 -2.68 23.91
C ALA A 148 -33.18 -3.47 23.99
N THR A 149 -33.21 -4.63 24.64
CA THR A 149 -32.07 -5.56 24.71
C THR A 149 -31.68 -6.02 23.32
N PHE A 150 -32.63 -6.49 22.51
CA PHE A 150 -32.32 -6.98 21.17
C PHE A 150 -31.85 -5.89 20.21
N LEU A 151 -32.45 -4.70 20.27
CA LEU A 151 -31.98 -3.53 19.52
C LEU A 151 -30.54 -3.14 19.91
N ALA A 152 -30.18 -3.30 21.17
CA ALA A 152 -28.82 -3.02 21.62
C ALA A 152 -27.82 -4.05 21.07
N VAL A 153 -28.21 -5.33 20.94
CA VAL A 153 -27.35 -6.35 20.32
C VAL A 153 -26.88 -5.92 18.92
N GLY A 154 -27.79 -5.40 18.08
CA GLY A 154 -27.42 -4.92 16.74
C GLY A 154 -26.38 -3.79 16.76
N ILE A 155 -26.50 -2.84 17.70
CA ILE A 155 -25.50 -1.77 17.86
C ILE A 155 -24.17 -2.33 18.35
N TYR A 156 -24.19 -3.21 19.35
CA TYR A 156 -22.95 -3.78 19.92
C TYR A 156 -22.21 -4.69 18.94
N GLU A 157 -22.92 -5.44 18.10
CA GLU A 157 -22.30 -6.28 17.07
C GLU A 157 -21.52 -5.42 16.07
N ASP A 158 -22.20 -4.47 15.43
CA ASP A 158 -21.66 -3.75 14.28
C ASP A 158 -20.64 -2.66 14.66
N THR A 159 -20.61 -2.29 15.95
CA THR A 159 -19.57 -1.41 16.52
C THR A 159 -18.41 -2.18 17.15
N GLY A 160 -18.44 -3.51 17.16
CA GLY A 160 -17.44 -4.33 17.84
C GLY A 160 -17.36 -4.01 19.33
N SER A 161 -18.52 -3.94 19.99
CA SER A 161 -18.68 -3.43 21.36
C SER A 161 -18.05 -2.04 21.55
N PHE A 162 -18.32 -1.14 20.60
CA PHE A 162 -17.82 0.24 20.54
C PHE A 162 -16.31 0.40 20.33
N THR A 163 -15.61 -0.63 19.85
CA THR A 163 -14.16 -0.57 19.64
C THR A 163 -13.77 -0.34 18.19
N PHE A 164 -14.68 -0.54 17.23
CA PHE A 164 -14.41 -0.31 15.82
C PHE A 164 -14.31 1.19 15.50
N SER A 165 -13.46 1.54 14.54
CA SER A 165 -13.24 2.94 14.12
C SER A 165 -14.45 3.58 13.43
N SER A 166 -15.43 2.78 13.00
CA SER A 166 -16.73 3.24 12.47
C SER A 166 -17.67 3.74 13.56
N THR A 167 -17.42 3.40 14.83
CA THR A 167 -18.27 3.80 15.97
C THR A 167 -18.32 5.31 16.12
N THR A 168 -19.52 5.86 16.30
CA THR A 168 -19.80 7.28 16.47
C THR A 168 -20.40 7.59 17.84
N SER A 169 -20.46 8.88 18.21
CA SER A 169 -21.16 9.30 19.42
C SER A 169 -22.65 8.98 19.39
N GLU A 170 -23.28 8.97 18.21
CA GLU A 170 -24.70 8.63 18.06
C GLU A 170 -24.98 7.17 18.45
N ASP A 171 -24.03 6.25 18.21
CA ASP A 171 -24.17 4.83 18.60
C ASP A 171 -24.20 4.68 20.12
N LEU A 172 -23.33 5.40 20.82
CA LEU A 172 -23.27 5.44 22.29
C LEU A 172 -24.53 6.07 22.89
N GLU A 173 -25.04 7.16 22.28
CA GLU A 173 -26.28 7.80 22.71
C GLU A 173 -27.51 6.90 22.49
N ALA A 174 -27.56 6.18 21.37
CA ALA A 174 -28.62 5.22 21.08
C ALA A 174 -28.57 4.04 22.06
N ALA A 175 -27.40 3.46 22.30
CA ALA A 175 -27.21 2.40 23.29
C ALA A 175 -27.58 2.87 24.71
N GLY A 176 -27.17 4.09 25.09
CA GLY A 176 -27.55 4.69 26.37
C GLY A 176 -29.07 4.81 26.55
N TRP A 177 -29.78 5.22 25.51
CA TRP A 177 -31.24 5.28 25.53
C TRP A 177 -31.90 3.89 25.62
N LEU A 178 -31.33 2.88 24.96
CA LEU A 178 -31.81 1.50 25.08
C LEU A 178 -31.62 0.96 26.50
N LEU A 179 -30.51 1.31 27.17
CA LEU A 179 -30.29 1.00 28.58
C LEU A 179 -31.31 1.70 29.48
N GLU A 180 -31.66 2.96 29.22
CA GLU A 180 -32.75 3.65 29.92
C GLU A 180 -34.09 2.92 29.75
N LYS A 181 -34.30 2.24 28.60
CA LYS A 181 -35.48 1.41 28.31
C LYS A 181 -35.40 -0.01 28.89
N GLY A 182 -34.34 -0.34 29.61
CA GLY A 182 -34.19 -1.61 30.31
C GLY A 182 -33.44 -2.69 29.54
N ALA A 183 -32.63 -2.33 28.54
CA ALA A 183 -31.76 -3.29 27.86
C ALA A 183 -30.81 -3.99 28.85
N ASP A 184 -30.70 -5.32 28.76
CA ASP A 184 -29.85 -6.12 29.64
C ASP A 184 -28.47 -6.39 29.03
N LEU A 185 -27.45 -5.72 29.56
CA LEU A 185 -26.05 -5.90 29.16
C LEU A 185 -25.54 -7.33 29.32
N LYS A 186 -26.06 -8.08 30.30
CA LYS A 186 -25.65 -9.47 30.49
C LYS A 186 -26.11 -10.31 29.32
N THR A 187 -27.39 -10.22 28.95
CA THR A 187 -27.95 -10.90 27.78
C THR A 187 -27.24 -10.49 26.49
N ILE A 188 -26.95 -9.19 26.31
CA ILE A 188 -26.20 -8.69 25.13
C ILE A 188 -24.82 -9.35 25.06
N SER A 189 -24.08 -9.37 26.18
CA SER A 189 -22.77 -10.01 26.23
C SER A 189 -22.83 -11.51 25.96
N GLU A 190 -23.85 -12.21 26.46
CA GLU A 190 -24.02 -13.65 26.24
C GLU A 190 -24.34 -14.00 24.78
N LEU A 191 -25.06 -13.11 24.07
CA LEU A 191 -25.41 -13.29 22.65
C LEU A 191 -24.25 -12.99 21.70
N LEU A 192 -23.36 -12.07 22.06
CA LEU A 192 -22.22 -11.67 21.23
C LEU A 192 -20.93 -12.46 21.52
N GLU A 193 -20.92 -13.25 22.60
CA GLU A 193 -19.77 -14.05 22.99
C GLU A 193 -19.51 -15.14 21.92
N HIS A 194 -18.49 -14.92 21.10
CA HIS A 194 -18.00 -15.89 20.13
C HIS A 194 -17.34 -17.04 20.89
N ARG A 195 -18.10 -18.10 21.16
CA ARG A 195 -17.58 -19.24 21.93
C ARG A 195 -16.62 -20.05 21.06
N PHE A 196 -15.34 -19.99 21.41
CA PHE A 196 -14.40 -21.01 20.94
C PHE A 196 -14.86 -22.37 21.46
N THR A 197 -15.16 -23.27 20.52
CA THR A 197 -15.38 -24.67 20.83
C THR A 197 -14.06 -25.30 21.29
N PRO A 198 -14.07 -26.45 21.98
CA PRO A 198 -12.84 -27.18 22.28
C PRO A 198 -11.98 -27.47 21.04
N GLU A 199 -12.61 -27.68 19.87
CA GLU A 199 -11.89 -27.84 18.60
C GLU A 199 -11.25 -26.52 18.16
N HIS A 200 -11.93 -25.36 18.28
CA HIS A 200 -11.30 -24.05 18.02
C HIS A 200 -10.07 -23.81 18.88
N VAL A 201 -10.15 -24.10 20.18
CA VAL A 201 -9.02 -23.94 21.12
C VAL A 201 -7.85 -24.84 20.72
N LYS A 202 -8.12 -26.09 20.33
CA LYS A 202 -7.12 -27.02 19.84
C LYS A 202 -6.45 -26.51 18.55
N LEU A 203 -7.22 -26.08 17.57
CA LEU A 203 -6.69 -25.55 16.31
C LEU A 203 -5.85 -24.28 16.54
N LEU A 204 -6.31 -23.38 17.41
CA LEU A 204 -5.56 -22.17 17.78
C LEU A 204 -4.23 -22.52 18.45
N ASN A 205 -4.22 -23.50 19.37
CA ASN A 205 -2.99 -23.99 19.98
C ASN A 205 -2.02 -24.58 18.95
N ASP A 206 -2.51 -25.33 17.95
CA ASP A 206 -1.66 -25.84 16.87
C ASP A 206 -1.08 -24.70 16.02
N LEU A 207 -1.89 -23.70 15.67
CA LEU A 207 -1.44 -22.52 14.94
C LEU A 207 -0.35 -21.75 15.72
N LEU A 208 -0.53 -21.57 17.03
CA LEU A 208 0.47 -20.94 17.91
C LEU A 208 1.80 -21.70 17.91
N ASN A 209 1.76 -23.03 18.03
CA ASN A 209 2.97 -23.86 18.09
C ASN A 209 3.69 -24.00 16.75
N THR A 210 2.98 -23.83 15.63
CA THR A 210 3.54 -23.97 14.28
C THR A 210 3.85 -22.64 13.60
N ALA A 211 3.50 -21.52 14.23
CA ALA A 211 3.74 -20.19 13.70
C ALA A 211 5.24 -19.98 13.45
N ALA A 212 5.59 -19.74 12.19
CA ALA A 212 6.95 -19.46 11.75
C ALA A 212 6.97 -18.12 11.00
N THR A 213 7.81 -17.19 11.45
CA THR A 213 7.93 -15.87 10.86
C THR A 213 9.14 -15.80 9.94
N TYR A 214 8.89 -15.42 8.69
CA TYR A 214 9.90 -15.21 7.65
C TYR A 214 10.06 -13.72 7.37
N THR A 215 11.27 -13.27 7.07
CA THR A 215 11.50 -11.90 6.61
C THR A 215 11.55 -11.88 5.10
N LEU A 216 10.51 -11.36 4.46
CA LEU A 216 10.40 -11.25 2.99
C LEU A 216 10.46 -9.79 2.60
N ALA A 217 11.48 -9.39 1.82
CA ALA A 217 11.72 -7.99 1.46
C ALA A 217 11.71 -7.02 2.67
N GLY A 218 12.24 -7.47 3.82
CA GLY A 218 12.24 -6.71 5.07
C GLY A 218 10.92 -6.68 5.83
N ILE A 219 9.91 -7.45 5.41
CA ILE A 219 8.59 -7.55 6.03
C ILE A 219 8.50 -8.88 6.78
N PRO A 220 8.21 -8.88 8.10
CA PRO A 220 7.89 -10.11 8.82
C PRO A 220 6.55 -10.68 8.31
N VAL A 221 6.57 -11.91 7.81
CA VAL A 221 5.39 -12.64 7.34
C VAL A 221 5.33 -13.97 8.08
N THR A 222 4.26 -14.17 8.85
CA THR A 222 4.07 -15.39 9.65
C THR A 222 3.20 -16.39 8.91
N LEU A 223 3.66 -17.65 8.84
CA LEU A 223 2.87 -18.78 8.37
C LEU A 223 2.55 -19.68 9.56
N ALA A 224 1.30 -20.09 9.73
CA ALA A 224 0.86 -20.98 10.81
C ALA A 224 -0.01 -22.10 10.25
N LYS A 225 0.07 -23.30 10.82
CA LYS A 225 -0.52 -24.52 10.27
C LYS A 225 -1.29 -25.33 11.30
N THR A 226 -2.41 -25.90 10.91
CA THR A 226 -3.16 -26.85 11.73
C THR A 226 -3.89 -27.87 10.85
N SER A 227 -4.47 -28.90 11.47
CA SER A 227 -5.27 -29.90 10.77
C SER A 227 -6.41 -30.41 11.64
N SER A 228 -7.57 -30.66 11.03
CA SER A 228 -8.71 -31.31 11.66
C SER A 228 -9.30 -32.39 10.73
N PRO A 229 -9.74 -33.55 11.26
CA PRO A 229 -10.40 -34.57 10.43
C PRO A 229 -11.75 -34.10 9.87
N THR A 230 -12.37 -33.07 10.48
CA THR A 230 -13.66 -32.51 10.08
C THR A 230 -13.52 -31.05 9.69
N TYR A 231 -14.51 -30.53 8.95
CA TYR A 231 -14.61 -29.10 8.72
C TYR A 231 -15.00 -28.38 10.00
N VAL A 232 -14.27 -27.32 10.33
CA VAL A 232 -14.52 -26.47 11.49
C VAL A 232 -14.82 -25.07 10.95
N GLU A 233 -16.00 -24.56 11.28
CA GLU A 233 -16.43 -23.21 10.89
C GLU A 233 -15.55 -22.13 11.55
N ASP A 234 -15.66 -20.89 11.10
CA ASP A 234 -15.04 -19.73 11.76
C ASP A 234 -13.51 -19.76 11.89
N PHE A 235 -12.81 -20.54 11.05
CA PHE A 235 -11.34 -20.60 11.03
C PHE A 235 -10.68 -19.22 10.83
N ALA A 236 -11.36 -18.30 10.14
CA ALA A 236 -10.86 -16.94 9.94
C ALA A 236 -10.76 -16.12 11.24
N VAL A 237 -11.59 -16.44 12.25
CA VAL A 237 -11.52 -15.84 13.59
C VAL A 237 -10.24 -16.29 14.28
N LEU A 238 -9.83 -17.55 14.13
CA LEU A 238 -8.59 -18.06 14.73
C LEU A 238 -7.35 -17.36 14.16
N ALA A 239 -7.35 -17.08 12.85
CA ALA A 239 -6.27 -16.34 12.20
C ALA A 239 -6.18 -14.89 12.71
N HIS A 240 -7.33 -14.25 12.96
CA HIS A 240 -7.40 -12.90 13.54
C HIS A 240 -6.95 -12.89 15.00
N GLU A 241 -7.43 -13.84 15.81
CA GLU A 241 -7.04 -13.98 17.21
C GLU A 241 -5.53 -14.15 17.36
N LEU A 242 -4.92 -15.04 16.56
CA LEU A 242 -3.47 -15.23 16.56
C LEU A 242 -2.71 -13.95 16.14
N MET A 243 -3.23 -13.21 15.16
CA MET A 243 -2.65 -11.93 14.74
C MET A 243 -2.65 -10.90 15.88
N ASP A 244 -3.67 -10.90 16.72
CA ASP A 244 -3.84 -9.97 17.83
C ASP A 244 -2.99 -10.38 19.04
N MET A 245 -3.01 -11.67 19.40
CA MET A 245 -2.20 -12.24 20.48
C MET A 245 -0.70 -11.97 20.28
N GLU A 246 -0.17 -12.27 19.10
CA GLU A 246 1.26 -12.17 18.79
C GLU A 246 1.65 -10.84 18.12
N LYS A 247 0.68 -9.91 17.95
CA LYS A 247 0.86 -8.60 17.29
C LYS A 247 1.54 -8.70 15.93
N LEU A 248 1.13 -9.67 15.13
CA LEU A 248 1.76 -9.98 13.85
C LEU A 248 1.41 -8.92 12.81
N PRO A 249 2.38 -8.43 12.01
CA PRO A 249 2.11 -7.50 10.93
C PRO A 249 1.41 -8.18 9.75
N VAL A 250 1.77 -9.42 9.42
CA VAL A 250 1.17 -10.22 8.36
C VAL A 250 1.12 -11.68 8.79
N ILE A 251 -0.02 -12.33 8.60
CA ILE A 251 -0.20 -13.77 8.85
C ILE A 251 -0.93 -14.46 7.71
N PHE A 252 -0.49 -15.68 7.38
CA PHE A 252 -1.28 -16.66 6.65
C PHE A 252 -1.46 -17.91 7.51
N ALA A 253 -2.68 -18.13 7.99
CA ALA A 253 -3.05 -19.33 8.72
C ALA A 253 -3.60 -20.38 7.74
N MET A 254 -3.13 -21.61 7.85
CA MET A 254 -3.49 -22.71 6.96
C MET A 254 -4.06 -23.87 7.78
N ALA A 255 -5.19 -24.43 7.33
CA ALA A 255 -5.77 -25.61 7.93
C ALA A 255 -6.11 -26.66 6.89
N LEU A 256 -5.63 -27.89 7.10
CA LEU A 256 -6.16 -29.05 6.39
C LEU A 256 -7.38 -29.55 7.14
N MET A 257 -8.56 -29.36 6.56
CA MET A 257 -9.83 -29.80 7.15
C MET A 257 -10.54 -30.73 6.18
N ALA A 258 -10.78 -31.97 6.61
CA ALA A 258 -11.25 -33.03 5.73
C ALA A 258 -10.35 -33.24 4.49
N ASP A 259 -10.81 -32.90 3.28
CA ASP A 259 -10.10 -33.10 2.00
C ASP A 259 -9.61 -31.80 1.34
N GLN A 260 -9.64 -30.69 2.08
CA GLN A 260 -9.30 -29.36 1.56
C GLN A 260 -8.42 -28.55 2.51
N VAL A 261 -7.53 -27.76 1.92
CA VAL A 261 -6.71 -26.78 2.62
C VAL A 261 -7.40 -25.42 2.55
N LEU A 262 -7.76 -24.89 3.70
CA LEU A 262 -8.22 -23.50 3.85
C LEU A 262 -7.02 -22.63 4.24
N ILE A 263 -6.82 -21.54 3.53
CA ILE A 263 -5.79 -20.53 3.80
C ILE A 263 -6.50 -19.21 4.10
N VAL A 264 -6.19 -18.59 5.23
CA VAL A 264 -6.69 -17.27 5.62
C VAL A 264 -5.52 -16.32 5.75
N GLY A 265 -5.54 -15.25 4.96
CA GLY A 265 -4.54 -14.18 5.00
C GLY A 265 -5.09 -12.97 5.76
N ARG A 266 -4.25 -12.38 6.62
CA ARG A 266 -4.49 -11.10 7.28
C ARG A 266 -3.24 -10.24 7.23
N SER A 267 -3.42 -8.95 6.96
CA SER A 267 -2.33 -7.97 6.96
C SER A 267 -2.72 -6.72 7.71
N ARG A 268 -1.75 -6.15 8.43
CA ARG A 268 -1.70 -4.79 8.99
C ARG A 268 -0.69 -3.94 8.23
N ASP A 269 0.06 -4.54 7.30
CA ASP A 269 1.09 -3.90 6.50
C ASP A 269 0.61 -3.76 5.05
N GLU A 270 0.36 -2.53 4.61
CA GLU A 270 -0.14 -2.21 3.28
C GLU A 270 0.79 -2.64 2.14
N ARG A 271 2.07 -2.93 2.45
CA ARG A 271 3.02 -3.47 1.47
C ARG A 271 2.68 -4.90 1.06
N VAL A 272 1.88 -5.63 1.86
CA VAL A 272 1.44 -7.00 1.55
C VAL A 272 -0.06 -7.05 1.31
N ASP A 273 -0.44 -7.15 0.04
CA ASP A 273 -1.82 -7.34 -0.40
C ASP A 273 -2.19 -8.82 -0.35
N VAL A 274 -2.77 -9.27 0.78
CA VAL A 274 -3.11 -10.69 0.97
C VAL A 274 -4.19 -11.16 -0.01
N GLY A 275 -5.05 -10.24 -0.49
CA GLY A 275 -6.05 -10.51 -1.51
C GLY A 275 -5.43 -10.90 -2.85
N LYS A 276 -4.43 -10.16 -3.32
CA LYS A 276 -3.68 -10.51 -4.53
C LYS A 276 -2.93 -11.83 -4.38
N VAL A 277 -2.25 -12.04 -3.26
CA VAL A 277 -1.52 -13.29 -2.99
C VAL A 277 -2.45 -14.48 -3.06
N LEU A 278 -3.57 -14.44 -2.33
CA LEU A 278 -4.51 -15.56 -2.29
C LEU A 278 -5.28 -15.75 -3.61
N LYS A 279 -5.54 -14.67 -4.36
CA LYS A 279 -6.14 -14.76 -5.70
C LYS A 279 -5.29 -15.58 -6.68
N ALA A 280 -3.96 -15.49 -6.59
CA ALA A 280 -3.07 -16.24 -7.46
C ALA A 280 -3.07 -17.76 -7.18
N ILE A 281 -3.47 -18.17 -5.97
CA ILE A 281 -3.56 -19.59 -5.57
C ILE A 281 -5.00 -20.12 -5.54
N GLY A 282 -5.94 -19.42 -6.20
CA GLY A 282 -7.32 -19.87 -6.36
C GLY A 282 -8.32 -19.34 -5.32
N GLY A 283 -7.93 -18.35 -4.51
CA GLY A 283 -8.79 -17.66 -3.56
C GLY A 283 -9.20 -16.26 -4.00
N GLY A 284 -9.40 -15.38 -3.02
CA GLY A 284 -9.71 -13.97 -3.23
C GLY A 284 -9.99 -13.24 -1.92
N GLY A 285 -10.21 -11.93 -2.02
CA GLY A 285 -10.55 -11.08 -0.87
C GLY A 285 -10.05 -9.65 -1.04
N HIS A 286 -9.97 -8.95 0.08
CA HIS A 286 -9.50 -7.58 0.18
C HIS A 286 -7.99 -7.53 0.49
N PRO A 287 -7.33 -6.38 0.29
CA PRO A 287 -5.89 -6.25 0.55
C PRO A 287 -5.45 -6.61 1.96
N MET A 288 -6.32 -6.44 2.97
CA MET A 288 -6.01 -6.70 4.38
C MET A 288 -6.57 -8.03 4.91
N ALA A 289 -7.53 -8.63 4.20
CA ALA A 289 -8.22 -9.84 4.63
C ALA A 289 -8.70 -10.64 3.42
N ALA A 290 -8.24 -11.88 3.30
CA ALA A 290 -8.57 -12.73 2.17
C ALA A 290 -8.55 -14.22 2.58
N SER A 291 -9.10 -15.08 1.73
CA SER A 291 -9.07 -16.53 1.93
C SER A 291 -8.94 -17.29 0.61
N ALA A 292 -8.47 -18.54 0.69
CA ALA A 292 -8.42 -19.49 -0.41
C ALA A 292 -8.78 -20.89 0.10
N THR A 293 -9.59 -21.64 -0.66
CA THR A 293 -9.90 -23.04 -0.36
C THR A 293 -9.42 -23.90 -1.51
N ILE A 294 -8.50 -24.83 -1.24
CA ILE A 294 -7.85 -25.64 -2.26
C ILE A 294 -8.06 -27.13 -1.95
N LYS A 295 -8.66 -27.85 -2.89
CA LYS A 295 -8.95 -29.29 -2.74
C LYS A 295 -7.79 -30.14 -3.24
N GLY A 296 -7.56 -31.28 -2.58
CA GLY A 296 -6.62 -32.30 -3.04
C GLY A 296 -5.14 -31.93 -2.95
N LEU A 297 -4.79 -30.89 -2.19
CA LEU A 297 -3.40 -30.58 -1.81
C LEU A 297 -3.15 -30.94 -0.36
N THR A 298 -1.91 -31.28 -0.06
CA THR A 298 -1.38 -31.32 1.30
C THR A 298 -1.05 -29.92 1.82
N LEU A 299 -0.90 -29.77 3.14
CA LEU A 299 -0.43 -28.50 3.73
C LEU A 299 0.92 -28.06 3.17
N ALA A 300 1.84 -28.99 2.95
CA ALA A 300 3.18 -28.70 2.45
C ALA A 300 3.15 -28.13 1.02
N GLU A 301 2.36 -28.73 0.13
CA GLU A 301 2.21 -28.25 -1.25
C GLU A 301 1.52 -26.88 -1.30
N ALA A 302 0.52 -26.67 -0.44
CA ALA A 302 -0.16 -25.37 -0.33
C ALA A 302 0.79 -24.28 0.19
N GLU A 303 1.66 -24.62 1.15
CA GLU A 303 2.66 -23.71 1.73
C GLU A 303 3.72 -23.34 0.68
N GLU A 304 4.22 -24.30 -0.08
CA GLU A 304 5.18 -24.05 -1.16
C GLU A 304 4.63 -23.08 -2.21
N ARG A 305 3.37 -23.26 -2.62
CA ARG A 305 2.70 -22.34 -3.56
C ARG A 305 2.54 -20.94 -2.98
N LEU A 306 2.15 -20.84 -1.71
CA LEU A 306 2.00 -19.57 -1.01
C LEU A 306 3.33 -18.82 -0.91
N VAL A 307 4.40 -19.50 -0.49
CA VAL A 307 5.75 -18.92 -0.38
C VAL A 307 6.28 -18.47 -1.74
N ALA A 308 6.08 -19.27 -2.78
CA ALA A 308 6.47 -18.89 -4.14
C ALA A 308 5.75 -17.61 -4.62
N GLU A 309 4.46 -17.51 -4.34
CA GLU A 309 3.67 -16.33 -4.69
C GLU A 309 4.08 -15.09 -3.87
N LEU A 310 4.37 -15.26 -2.58
CA LEU A 310 4.88 -14.18 -1.74
C LEU A 310 6.21 -13.63 -2.26
N HIS A 311 7.15 -14.49 -2.66
CA HIS A 311 8.39 -14.06 -3.30
C HIS A 311 8.15 -13.34 -4.62
N ARG A 312 7.19 -13.80 -5.43
CA ARG A 312 6.87 -13.18 -6.72
C ARG A 312 6.30 -11.76 -6.55
N GLN A 313 5.44 -11.55 -5.55
CA GLN A 313 4.82 -10.23 -5.34
C GLN A 313 5.70 -9.25 -4.57
N LEU A 314 6.44 -9.73 -3.57
CA LEU A 314 7.28 -8.88 -2.73
C LEU A 314 8.68 -8.66 -3.33
N GLY A 315 9.08 -9.47 -4.32
CA GLY A 315 10.37 -9.40 -4.99
C GLY A 315 11.51 -10.06 -4.18
N THR A 316 12.72 -10.04 -4.74
CA THR A 316 13.95 -10.44 -4.05
C THR A 316 14.48 -9.29 -3.18
N GLU A 317 15.11 -9.63 -2.06
CA GLU A 317 15.75 -8.63 -1.19
C GLU A 317 16.74 -7.75 -2.00
N PRO A 318 16.66 -6.41 -1.91
CA PRO A 318 17.53 -5.52 -2.68
C PRO A 318 18.99 -5.72 -2.25
N LYS A 319 19.90 -5.76 -3.24
CA LYS A 319 21.34 -5.87 -2.99
C LYS A 319 21.93 -4.49 -2.74
N VAL A 320 23.07 -4.43 -2.07
CA VAL A 320 23.81 -3.19 -1.79
C VAL A 320 24.06 -2.36 -3.05
N LYS A 321 24.40 -3.00 -4.17
CA LYS A 321 24.60 -2.31 -5.46
C LYS A 321 23.36 -1.57 -5.98
N ASP A 322 22.17 -2.03 -5.62
CA ASP A 322 20.91 -1.45 -6.08
C ASP A 322 20.52 -0.20 -5.28
N ILE A 323 21.14 0.00 -4.10
CA ILE A 323 20.80 1.05 -3.14
C ILE A 323 21.96 2.00 -2.79
N MET A 324 23.19 1.68 -3.21
CA MET A 324 24.37 2.51 -2.93
C MET A 324 24.40 3.81 -3.73
N SER A 325 25.07 4.82 -3.18
CA SER A 325 25.37 6.07 -3.89
C SER A 325 26.71 6.00 -4.62
N TYR A 326 26.72 6.40 -5.90
CA TYR A 326 27.87 6.48 -6.80
C TYR A 326 27.73 7.74 -7.70
N PRO A 327 28.84 8.40 -8.14
CA PRO A 327 30.24 8.14 -7.80
C PRO A 327 30.64 8.62 -6.40
N VAL A 328 31.64 7.96 -5.81
CA VAL A 328 32.09 8.24 -4.44
C VAL A 328 32.95 9.50 -4.39
N LEU A 329 32.45 10.51 -3.67
CA LEU A 329 33.24 11.71 -3.35
C LEU A 329 34.26 11.36 -2.26
N SER A 330 35.55 11.51 -2.56
CA SER A 330 36.65 11.14 -1.66
C SER A 330 37.74 12.22 -1.59
N VAL A 331 38.69 12.11 -0.67
CA VAL A 331 39.87 13.01 -0.56
C VAL A 331 41.16 12.20 -0.51
N LEU A 332 42.27 12.81 -0.93
CA LEU A 332 43.59 12.18 -0.83
C LEU A 332 44.15 12.30 0.61
N PRO A 333 45.02 11.38 1.06
CA PRO A 333 45.56 11.38 2.44
C PRO A 333 46.30 12.66 2.83
N ASP A 334 46.93 13.32 1.87
CA ASP A 334 47.72 14.53 2.10
C ASP A 334 46.91 15.83 1.89
N THR A 335 45.59 15.71 1.64
CA THR A 335 44.68 16.88 1.56
C THR A 335 44.61 17.56 2.92
N THR A 336 44.71 18.90 2.97
CA THR A 336 44.66 19.62 4.26
C THR A 336 43.25 19.65 4.85
N LEU A 337 43.14 19.73 6.17
CA LEU A 337 41.84 19.80 6.85
C LEU A 337 40.97 20.97 6.37
N SER A 338 41.58 22.11 6.05
CA SER A 338 40.89 23.26 5.45
C SER A 338 40.22 22.90 4.12
N GLN A 339 40.96 22.26 3.20
CA GLN A 339 40.44 21.80 1.91
C GLN A 339 39.35 20.73 2.07
N VAL A 340 39.49 19.84 3.06
CA VAL A 340 38.45 18.86 3.39
C VAL A 340 37.18 19.56 3.89
N ASN A 341 37.32 20.57 4.75
CA ASN A 341 36.18 21.36 5.26
C ASN A 341 35.42 22.08 4.13
N ASP A 342 36.15 22.68 3.20
CA ASP A 342 35.58 23.30 2.01
C ASP A 342 34.81 22.27 1.19
N LYS A 343 35.36 21.06 1.02
CA LYS A 343 34.69 19.98 0.29
C LYS A 343 33.42 19.53 0.99
N LEU A 344 33.46 19.27 2.29
CA LEU A 344 32.30 18.87 3.09
C LEU A 344 31.19 19.92 3.06
N THR A 345 31.55 21.20 3.19
CA THR A 345 30.61 22.33 3.14
C THR A 345 30.01 22.48 1.74
N ARG A 346 30.86 22.46 0.70
CA ARG A 346 30.47 22.64 -0.70
C ARG A 346 29.47 21.59 -1.18
N TYR A 347 29.64 20.33 -0.76
CA TYR A 347 28.77 19.24 -1.17
C TYR A 347 27.66 18.91 -0.16
N GLY A 348 27.61 19.60 0.99
CA GLY A 348 26.62 19.31 2.04
C GLY A 348 26.78 17.93 2.68
N ILE A 349 28.00 17.38 2.67
CA ILE A 349 28.30 16.02 3.12
C ILE A 349 28.88 16.05 4.53
N THR A 350 28.59 15.03 5.33
CA THR A 350 29.03 14.93 6.73
C THR A 350 30.25 14.04 6.94
N VAL A 351 30.54 13.11 6.01
CA VAL A 351 31.68 12.19 6.08
C VAL A 351 32.23 11.98 4.67
N LEU A 352 33.55 11.98 4.52
CA LEU A 352 34.24 11.63 3.27
C LEU A 352 35.18 10.43 3.50
N PRO A 353 35.25 9.47 2.57
CA PRO A 353 36.32 8.49 2.53
C PRO A 353 37.62 9.15 2.07
N VAL A 354 38.70 8.82 2.78
CA VAL A 354 40.08 9.12 2.40
C VAL A 354 40.58 7.96 1.55
N VAL A 355 40.95 8.25 0.31
CA VAL A 355 41.21 7.24 -0.72
C VAL A 355 42.58 7.46 -1.34
N HIS A 356 43.33 6.39 -1.54
CA HIS A 356 44.58 6.39 -2.29
C HIS A 356 44.57 5.21 -3.27
N GLU A 357 44.89 5.44 -4.55
CA GLU A 357 44.83 4.40 -5.60
C GLU A 357 43.50 3.62 -5.61
N LYS A 358 42.38 4.35 -5.44
CA LYS A 358 41.01 3.81 -5.31
C LYS A 358 40.72 2.93 -4.09
N LYS A 359 41.69 2.71 -3.20
CA LYS A 359 41.51 2.00 -1.92
C LYS A 359 41.09 2.97 -0.81
N VAL A 360 40.12 2.59 0.01
CA VAL A 360 39.73 3.37 1.18
C VAL A 360 40.74 3.14 2.30
N LEU A 361 41.41 4.21 2.74
CA LEU A 361 42.38 4.17 3.83
C LEU A 361 41.80 4.62 5.18
N GLY A 362 40.75 5.43 5.15
CA GLY A 362 40.12 5.99 6.34
C GLY A 362 38.86 6.76 6.03
N LEU A 363 38.15 7.18 7.07
CA LEU A 363 36.98 8.05 7.00
C LEU A 363 37.27 9.35 7.76
N ILE A 364 36.88 10.48 7.19
CA ILE A 364 36.98 11.79 7.86
C ILE A 364 35.59 12.41 8.02
N SER A 365 35.22 12.75 9.26
CA SER A 365 33.94 13.38 9.57
C SER A 365 34.05 14.90 9.65
N ARG A 366 32.98 15.60 9.28
CA ARG A 366 32.85 17.05 9.41
C ARG A 366 33.11 17.53 10.83
N ARG A 367 32.58 16.81 11.83
CA ARG A 367 32.82 17.11 13.25
C ARG A 367 34.31 17.05 13.61
N THR A 368 35.04 16.06 13.11
CA THR A 368 36.49 15.92 13.34
C THR A 368 37.25 17.09 12.73
N VAL A 369 36.93 17.43 11.48
CA VAL A 369 37.56 18.51 10.73
C VAL A 369 37.30 19.87 11.39
N GLU A 370 36.04 20.20 11.68
CA GLU A 370 35.67 21.47 12.33
C GLU A 370 36.34 21.64 13.69
N LYS A 371 36.41 20.56 14.49
CA LYS A 371 37.10 20.59 15.78
C LYS A 371 38.61 20.82 15.62
N ALA A 372 39.24 20.16 14.66
CA ALA A 372 40.66 20.33 14.41
C ALA A 372 40.99 21.74 13.91
N ILE A 373 40.17 22.30 13.00
CA ILE A 373 40.28 23.69 12.54
C ILE A 373 40.11 24.67 13.70
N TYR A 374 39.14 24.45 14.59
CA TYR A 374 38.96 25.27 15.80
C TYR A 374 40.20 25.32 16.69
N HIS A 375 41.00 24.23 16.72
CA HIS A 375 42.26 24.16 17.45
C HIS A 375 43.48 24.66 16.63
N GLY A 376 43.28 25.30 15.48
CA GLY A 376 44.34 25.87 14.66
C GLY A 376 45.10 24.87 13.80
N LEU A 377 44.53 23.69 13.53
CA LEU A 377 45.20 22.57 12.84
C LEU A 377 44.85 22.50 11.35
N SER A 378 44.36 23.59 10.77
CA SER A 378 43.79 23.71 9.42
C SER A 378 44.67 23.16 8.29
N ASP A 379 45.99 23.32 8.42
CA ASP A 379 46.98 22.99 7.39
C ASP A 379 47.51 21.55 7.50
N LEU A 380 47.14 20.82 8.56
CA LEU A 380 47.57 19.44 8.72
C LEU A 380 46.87 18.51 7.73
N PRO A 381 47.54 17.42 7.31
CA PRO A 381 46.98 16.47 6.37
C PRO A 381 45.89 15.61 7.03
N VAL A 382 44.87 15.26 6.25
CA VAL A 382 43.71 14.50 6.74
C VAL A 382 44.07 13.11 7.28
N ARG A 383 45.14 12.49 6.77
CA ARG A 383 45.63 11.17 7.23
C ARG A 383 45.94 11.11 8.73
N GLU A 384 46.24 12.24 9.36
CA GLU A 384 46.54 12.31 10.80
C GLU A 384 45.27 12.32 11.68
N TYR A 385 44.12 12.62 11.10
CA TYR A 385 42.85 12.80 11.82
C TYR A 385 41.73 11.87 11.33
N MET A 386 41.96 11.12 10.25
CA MET A 386 41.00 10.14 9.75
C MET A 386 40.87 8.95 10.70
N THR A 387 39.68 8.35 10.74
CA THR A 387 39.45 7.09 11.42
C THR A 387 39.79 5.93 10.49
N THR A 388 40.66 5.02 10.92
CA THR A 388 41.05 3.81 10.19
C THR A 388 40.27 2.56 10.60
N ASP A 389 39.55 2.63 11.72
CA ASP A 389 38.65 1.58 12.20
C ASP A 389 37.24 1.78 11.62
N PHE A 390 36.97 1.08 10.53
CA PHE A 390 35.67 1.09 9.85
C PHE A 390 35.46 -0.23 9.12
N GLU A 391 34.20 -0.64 9.03
CA GLU A 391 33.78 -1.80 8.25
C GLU A 391 33.39 -1.37 6.82
N VAL A 392 33.46 -2.31 5.90
CA VAL A 392 33.02 -2.16 4.50
C VAL A 392 31.97 -3.19 4.16
N ILE A 393 31.22 -2.93 3.09
CA ILE A 393 30.27 -3.88 2.50
C ILE A 393 30.59 -4.10 1.03
N TYR A 394 30.04 -5.16 0.47
CA TYR A 394 30.27 -5.57 -0.91
C TYR A 394 28.99 -5.38 -1.76
N PRO A 395 29.09 -5.20 -3.08
CA PRO A 395 27.93 -4.96 -3.96
C PRO A 395 26.82 -6.02 -3.87
N GLU A 396 27.18 -7.27 -3.56
CA GLU A 396 26.27 -8.40 -3.50
C GLU A 396 25.71 -8.68 -2.08
N ASP A 397 26.14 -7.91 -1.07
CA ASP A 397 25.60 -8.03 0.30
C ASP A 397 24.12 -7.62 0.35
N THR A 398 23.42 -8.08 1.39
CA THR A 398 22.00 -7.84 1.61
C THR A 398 21.73 -6.54 2.38
N PHE A 399 20.50 -6.03 2.27
CA PHE A 399 20.04 -4.89 3.06
C PHE A 399 20.11 -5.14 4.57
N ALA A 400 19.86 -6.37 5.04
CA ALA A 400 20.04 -6.73 6.45
C ALA A 400 21.47 -6.45 6.96
N LYS A 401 22.49 -6.67 6.12
CA LYS A 401 23.90 -6.38 6.47
C LYS A 401 24.14 -4.89 6.66
N VAL A 402 23.51 -4.06 5.81
CA VAL A 402 23.55 -2.60 5.92
C VAL A 402 22.92 -2.13 7.23
N GLN A 403 21.76 -2.68 7.59
CA GLN A 403 21.09 -2.38 8.87
C GLN A 403 21.97 -2.74 10.07
N GLU A 404 22.60 -3.91 10.06
CA GLU A 404 23.50 -4.36 11.13
C GLU A 404 24.63 -3.33 11.37
N LEU A 405 25.31 -2.89 10.31
CA LEU A 405 26.44 -1.97 10.43
C LEU A 405 26.01 -0.56 10.87
N ILE A 406 24.93 -0.03 10.31
CA ILE A 406 24.50 1.34 10.60
C ILE A 406 23.79 1.45 11.96
N VAL A 407 22.92 0.49 12.28
CA VAL A 407 22.08 0.53 13.50
C VAL A 407 22.83 -0.08 14.68
N ASN A 408 23.29 -1.33 14.55
CA ASN A 408 23.88 -2.06 15.68
C ASN A 408 25.32 -1.61 15.93
N ARG A 409 26.14 -1.53 14.88
CA ARG A 409 27.53 -1.07 14.98
C ARG A 409 27.69 0.46 14.95
N ARG A 410 26.59 1.20 14.79
CA ARG A 410 26.54 2.68 14.82
C ARG A 410 27.44 3.36 13.78
N GLN A 411 27.84 2.66 12.71
CA GLN A 411 28.66 3.22 11.65
C GLN A 411 27.77 3.94 10.63
N ARG A 412 27.67 5.28 10.74
CA ARG A 412 26.71 6.09 9.96
C ARG A 412 27.05 6.24 8.48
N PHE A 413 28.23 5.77 8.07
CA PHE A 413 28.75 5.87 6.71
C PHE A 413 29.53 4.59 6.41
N VAL A 414 29.09 3.84 5.42
CA VAL A 414 29.66 2.53 5.09
C VAL A 414 30.14 2.57 3.63
N PRO A 415 31.46 2.48 3.38
CA PRO A 415 31.98 2.32 2.03
C PRO A 415 31.57 0.97 1.44
N VAL A 416 31.17 0.99 0.17
CA VAL A 416 31.00 -0.21 -0.65
C VAL A 416 32.29 -0.44 -1.41
N VAL A 417 32.87 -1.62 -1.26
CA VAL A 417 34.15 -2.00 -1.86
C VAL A 417 33.94 -3.21 -2.76
N ASP A 418 34.44 -3.15 -4.00
CA ASP A 418 34.57 -4.33 -4.87
C ASP A 418 36.02 -4.49 -5.30
N LYS A 419 36.54 -5.72 -5.27
CA LYS A 419 37.94 -6.05 -5.63
C LYS A 419 38.98 -5.10 -4.99
N GLY A 420 38.71 -4.63 -3.77
CA GLY A 420 39.57 -3.72 -3.02
C GLY A 420 39.47 -2.24 -3.41
N GLN A 421 38.59 -1.86 -4.35
CA GLN A 421 38.35 -0.49 -4.78
C GLN A 421 37.00 0.02 -4.28
N VAL A 422 36.92 1.32 -3.97
CA VAL A 422 35.68 1.95 -3.55
C VAL A 422 34.73 2.14 -4.74
N GLU A 423 33.59 1.47 -4.71
CA GLU A 423 32.58 1.47 -5.78
C GLU A 423 31.30 2.21 -5.38
N GLY A 424 31.08 2.48 -4.10
CA GLY A 424 29.88 3.17 -3.64
C GLY A 424 29.95 3.51 -2.17
N VAL A 425 28.93 4.18 -1.67
CA VAL A 425 28.75 4.46 -0.24
C VAL A 425 27.28 4.33 0.15
N ILE A 426 27.03 3.89 1.38
CA ILE A 426 25.71 3.93 2.01
C ILE A 426 25.79 4.73 3.29
N THR A 427 24.88 5.69 3.44
CA THR A 427 24.76 6.52 4.64
C THR A 427 23.55 6.15 5.47
N ARG A 428 23.54 6.58 6.74
CA ARG A 428 22.36 6.47 7.61
C ARG A 428 21.11 7.13 7.00
N THR A 429 21.28 8.23 6.25
CA THR A 429 20.18 8.89 5.56
C THR A 429 19.59 7.99 4.48
N ASP A 430 20.44 7.33 3.69
CA ASP A 430 20.00 6.37 2.67
C ASP A 430 19.24 5.21 3.33
N LEU A 431 19.77 4.68 4.45
CA LEU A 431 19.08 3.64 5.21
C LEU A 431 17.70 4.11 5.71
N LEU A 432 17.62 5.30 6.29
CA LEU A 432 16.35 5.84 6.80
C LEU A 432 15.35 6.07 5.65
N GLN A 433 15.78 6.54 4.49
CA GLN A 433 14.91 6.69 3.32
C GLN A 433 14.35 5.34 2.85
N ILE A 434 15.17 4.29 2.90
CA ILE A 434 14.74 2.93 2.54
C ILE A 434 13.78 2.37 3.61
N LEU A 435 14.06 2.55 4.90
CA LEU A 435 13.27 2.01 6.02
C LEU A 435 11.96 2.76 6.29
N SER A 436 11.98 4.09 6.21
CA SER A 436 10.78 4.92 6.40
C SER A 436 9.77 4.71 5.28
N GLY A 437 10.12 3.92 4.25
CA GLY A 437 9.31 3.73 3.08
C GLY A 437 8.92 5.08 2.52
N ASP A 438 9.84 6.06 2.44
CA ASP A 438 9.54 7.43 2.01
C ASP A 438 9.20 7.54 0.50
N ALA A 439 8.98 6.40 -0.15
CA ALA A 439 8.14 6.24 -1.33
C ALA A 439 6.62 6.19 -1.02
N ALA A 440 6.20 6.13 0.26
CA ALA A 440 4.85 5.77 0.71
C ALA A 440 4.27 6.67 1.84
N ARG A 441 4.97 7.71 2.32
CA ARG A 441 4.35 8.74 3.20
C ARG A 441 4.78 10.17 2.84
N ARG A 442 4.30 10.64 1.69
CA ARG A 442 3.93 12.06 1.58
C ARG A 442 2.47 12.19 2.04
N PRO A 443 2.11 13.19 2.86
CA PRO A 443 0.71 13.47 3.19
C PRO A 443 -0.12 13.62 1.91
N GLU A 444 -1.15 12.78 1.78
CA GLU A 444 -1.95 12.55 0.56
C GLU A 444 -2.81 13.73 0.09
N ALA A 445 -2.64 14.93 0.66
CA ALA A 445 -3.45 16.11 0.29
C ALA A 445 -2.71 17.18 -0.53
N LEU A 446 -1.39 17.07 -0.77
CA LEU A 446 -0.64 18.15 -1.44
C LEU A 446 0.31 17.74 -2.58
N LEU A 447 0.58 16.45 -2.83
CA LEU A 447 1.53 16.03 -3.88
C LEU A 447 1.12 14.68 -4.52
N SER A 448 0.18 14.71 -5.47
CA SER A 448 0.00 13.62 -6.43
C SER A 448 1.25 13.49 -7.31
N GLY A 449 2.10 12.49 -7.05
CA GLY A 449 3.27 12.22 -7.87
C GLY A 449 4.16 11.11 -7.30
N LYS A 450 3.76 9.85 -7.52
CA LYS A 450 4.60 8.66 -7.34
C LYS A 450 5.86 8.80 -8.22
N GLU A 451 7.06 8.50 -7.70
CA GLU A 451 8.17 8.08 -8.57
C GLU A 451 7.84 6.69 -9.11
N GLN A 452 7.04 6.67 -10.17
CA GLN A 452 6.73 5.49 -10.96
C GLN A 452 7.87 5.26 -11.94
N ARG A 453 8.69 4.22 -11.72
CA ARG A 453 9.40 3.59 -12.84
C ARG A 453 8.35 2.92 -13.72
N LYS A 454 7.88 3.65 -14.74
CA LYS A 454 6.94 3.17 -15.75
C LYS A 454 7.73 2.75 -16.97
N ASN A 455 7.48 1.55 -17.47
CA ASN A 455 7.90 1.21 -18.83
C ASN A 455 7.09 2.09 -19.81
N VAL A 456 7.77 3.02 -20.46
CA VAL A 456 7.16 3.98 -21.40
C VAL A 456 7.33 3.57 -22.86
N LEU A 457 7.74 2.32 -23.13
CA LEU A 457 7.99 1.82 -24.48
C LEU A 457 6.73 1.89 -25.37
N SER A 458 5.55 1.60 -24.79
CA SER A 458 4.27 1.74 -25.50
C SER A 458 3.97 3.19 -25.89
N LEU A 459 4.26 4.14 -25.00
CA LEU A 459 4.08 5.58 -25.25
C LEU A 459 5.07 6.09 -26.31
N LEU A 460 6.33 5.65 -26.24
CA LEU A 460 7.34 5.96 -27.25
C LEU A 460 6.92 5.45 -28.63
N ARG A 461 6.44 4.19 -28.72
CA ARG A 461 5.93 3.60 -29.97
C ARG A 461 4.67 4.29 -30.51
N GLU A 462 3.81 4.80 -29.64
CA GLU A 462 2.59 5.50 -30.04
C GLU A 462 2.86 6.91 -30.58
N LYS A 463 3.86 7.61 -30.03
CA LYS A 463 4.05 9.06 -30.26
C LYS A 463 5.26 9.44 -31.09
N LEU A 464 6.30 8.62 -31.11
CA LEU A 464 7.48 8.90 -31.91
C LEU A 464 7.34 8.27 -33.30
N THR A 465 7.88 8.95 -34.30
CA THR A 465 8.07 8.34 -35.62
C THR A 465 9.05 7.18 -35.51
N SER A 466 8.96 6.20 -36.42
CA SER A 466 9.89 5.06 -36.48
C SER A 466 11.34 5.52 -36.44
N ASN A 467 11.68 6.57 -37.19
CA ASN A 467 13.04 7.09 -37.28
C ASN A 467 13.59 7.62 -35.94
N ILE A 468 12.77 8.29 -35.13
CA ILE A 468 13.22 8.83 -33.82
C ILE A 468 13.28 7.72 -32.78
N LEU A 469 12.33 6.79 -32.80
CA LEU A 469 12.37 5.63 -31.90
C LEU A 469 13.61 4.79 -32.16
N ASP A 470 13.92 4.49 -33.43
CA ASP A 470 15.10 3.76 -33.83
C ASP A 470 16.36 4.50 -33.40
N LEU A 471 16.40 5.82 -33.54
CA LEU A 471 17.52 6.64 -33.10
C LEU A 471 17.79 6.50 -31.59
N LEU A 472 16.76 6.59 -30.76
CA LEU A 472 16.88 6.43 -29.30
C LEU A 472 17.33 5.02 -28.91
N MET A 473 16.80 3.98 -29.58
CA MET A 473 17.22 2.59 -29.35
C MET A 473 18.69 2.38 -29.72
N ASN A 474 19.12 2.90 -30.86
CA ASN A 474 20.53 2.83 -31.27
C ASN A 474 21.44 3.61 -30.30
N ALA A 475 20.99 4.73 -29.75
CA ALA A 475 21.74 5.47 -28.73
C ALA A 475 21.96 4.63 -27.48
N GLY A 476 20.94 3.90 -27.04
CA GLY A 476 21.01 2.92 -25.95
C GLY A 476 22.02 1.81 -26.22
N GLU A 477 21.99 1.21 -27.42
CA GLU A 477 22.93 0.16 -27.81
C GLU A 477 24.38 0.64 -27.88
N VAL A 478 24.63 1.83 -28.44
CA VAL A 478 25.98 2.41 -28.49
C VAL A 478 26.49 2.69 -27.08
N ALA A 479 25.65 3.24 -26.19
CA ALA A 479 26.03 3.49 -24.81
C ALA A 479 26.37 2.19 -24.07
N GLU A 480 25.57 1.13 -24.23
CA GLU A 480 25.84 -0.19 -23.65
C GLU A 480 27.16 -0.79 -24.15
N GLY A 481 27.45 -0.66 -25.45
CA GLY A 481 28.70 -1.15 -26.05
C GLY A 481 29.95 -0.44 -25.55
N GLU A 482 29.84 0.85 -25.24
CA GLU A 482 30.92 1.70 -24.72
C GLU A 482 30.96 1.74 -23.17
N GLY A 483 30.03 1.07 -22.49
CA GLY A 483 29.97 1.00 -21.02
C GLY A 483 29.43 2.27 -20.35
N PHE A 484 28.62 3.08 -21.04
CA PHE A 484 27.98 4.27 -20.49
C PHE A 484 26.52 4.02 -20.11
N HIS A 485 26.06 4.73 -19.07
CA HIS A 485 24.64 4.87 -18.79
C HIS A 485 24.09 6.11 -19.49
N ILE A 486 22.96 5.95 -20.19
CA ILE A 486 22.36 7.01 -20.99
C ILE A 486 20.87 7.15 -20.69
N CYS A 487 20.42 8.40 -20.65
CA CYS A 487 19.01 8.73 -20.62
C CYS A 487 18.70 9.86 -21.59
N VAL A 488 17.44 9.93 -22.02
CA VAL A 488 16.89 11.16 -22.57
C VAL A 488 16.20 11.92 -21.44
N ALA A 489 16.44 13.22 -21.29
CA ALA A 489 15.98 13.98 -20.13
C ALA A 489 15.36 15.33 -20.50
N GLY A 490 14.72 15.99 -19.54
CA GLY A 490 14.29 17.39 -19.68
C GLY A 490 13.02 17.58 -20.50
N GLY A 491 13.03 18.59 -21.38
CA GLY A 491 11.85 19.08 -22.10
C GLY A 491 11.23 18.02 -23.02
N PHE A 492 12.07 17.20 -23.65
CA PHE A 492 11.65 16.08 -24.48
C PHE A 492 10.70 15.12 -23.74
N VAL A 493 11.11 14.69 -22.55
CA VAL A 493 10.36 13.70 -21.75
C VAL A 493 9.04 14.29 -21.26
N ARG A 494 9.06 15.55 -20.81
CA ARG A 494 7.86 16.29 -20.42
C ARG A 494 6.86 16.36 -21.57
N ASP A 495 7.31 16.76 -22.75
CA ASP A 495 6.43 16.99 -23.89
C ASP A 495 5.86 15.67 -24.45
N LEU A 496 6.67 14.59 -24.42
CA LEU A 496 6.22 13.23 -24.71
C LEU A 496 5.08 12.79 -23.78
N LEU A 497 5.20 13.00 -22.47
CA LEU A 497 4.15 12.69 -21.49
C LEU A 497 2.89 13.53 -21.68
N LEU A 498 3.05 14.79 -22.10
CA LEU A 498 1.95 15.69 -22.44
C LEU A 498 1.35 15.44 -23.84
N ARG A 499 1.84 14.43 -24.57
CA ARG A 499 1.39 14.08 -25.93
C ARG A 499 1.57 15.23 -26.92
N LYS A 500 2.61 16.05 -26.74
CA LYS A 500 3.00 17.11 -27.67
C LYS A 500 4.15 16.62 -28.56
N PRO A 501 4.15 16.95 -29.86
CA PRO A 501 5.30 16.66 -30.71
C PRO A 501 6.49 17.52 -30.28
N ASN A 502 7.62 16.87 -29.98
CA ASN A 502 8.89 17.52 -29.71
C ASN A 502 10.02 16.77 -30.41
N LEU A 503 10.89 17.51 -31.10
CA LEU A 503 12.03 17.02 -31.87
C LEU A 503 13.37 17.39 -31.23
N ASP A 504 13.33 18.03 -30.06
CA ASP A 504 14.49 18.48 -29.30
C ASP A 504 14.97 17.35 -28.39
N ILE A 505 15.89 16.52 -28.89
CA ILE A 505 16.38 15.33 -28.19
C ILE A 505 17.61 15.69 -27.36
N ASP A 506 17.43 15.72 -26.04
CA ASP A 506 18.47 15.94 -25.05
C ASP A 506 18.93 14.61 -24.42
N LEU A 507 20.06 14.08 -24.88
CA LEU A 507 20.71 12.91 -24.29
C LEU A 507 21.62 13.32 -23.15
N VAL A 508 21.50 12.64 -22.02
CA VAL A 508 22.34 12.81 -20.84
C VAL A 508 23.09 11.51 -20.57
N VAL A 509 24.42 11.59 -20.51
CA VAL A 509 25.32 10.44 -20.39
C VAL A 509 26.06 10.50 -19.06
N GLU A 510 25.98 9.44 -18.25
CA GLU A 510 26.86 9.27 -17.10
C GLU A 510 28.24 8.77 -17.59
N GLY A 511 29.26 9.63 -17.50
CA GLY A 511 30.58 9.35 -18.06
C GLY A 511 31.04 10.45 -19.01
N ASP A 512 31.78 10.11 -20.07
CA ASP A 512 32.23 11.08 -21.07
C ASP A 512 31.21 11.17 -22.22
N GLY A 513 30.28 12.12 -22.11
CA GLY A 513 29.28 12.40 -23.14
C GLY A 513 29.87 12.83 -24.49
N ILE A 514 31.08 13.41 -24.54
CA ILE A 514 31.72 13.78 -25.81
C ILE A 514 32.28 12.53 -26.49
N ALA A 515 32.85 11.60 -25.72
CA ALA A 515 33.28 10.30 -26.23
C ALA A 515 32.08 9.52 -26.78
N PHE A 516 30.98 9.45 -26.03
CA PHE A 516 29.72 8.87 -26.51
C PHE A 516 29.23 9.53 -27.79
N ALA A 517 29.18 10.87 -27.85
CA ALA A 517 28.70 11.59 -29.02
C ALA A 517 29.49 11.28 -30.30
N ARG A 518 30.81 11.06 -30.18
CA ARG A 518 31.67 10.65 -31.31
C ARG A 518 31.34 9.24 -31.78
N ALA A 519 31.30 8.27 -30.86
CA ALA A 519 30.95 6.90 -31.19
C ALA A 519 29.55 6.79 -31.80
N PHE A 520 28.59 7.55 -31.26
CA PHE A 520 27.24 7.62 -31.78
C PHE A 520 27.19 8.24 -33.19
N ALA A 521 27.95 9.30 -33.45
CA ALA A 521 27.98 9.93 -34.77
C ALA A 521 28.62 9.02 -35.84
N ASP A 522 29.67 8.27 -35.49
CA ASP A 522 30.36 7.35 -36.40
C ASP A 522 29.40 6.26 -36.92
N ARG A 523 28.48 5.76 -36.08
CA ARG A 523 27.46 4.76 -36.45
C ARG A 523 26.50 5.27 -37.54
N PHE A 524 26.25 6.57 -37.61
CA PHE A 524 25.27 7.19 -38.52
C PHE A 524 25.91 8.07 -39.61
N GLY A 525 27.23 8.14 -39.69
CA GLY A 525 27.92 9.07 -40.59
C GLY A 525 27.60 10.54 -40.30
N ALA A 526 27.30 10.88 -39.04
CA ALA A 526 26.95 12.22 -38.60
C ALA A 526 28.20 13.03 -38.21
N ARG A 527 28.05 14.35 -38.03
CA ARG A 527 29.13 15.26 -37.60
C ARG A 527 28.93 15.68 -36.15
N VAL A 528 30.01 15.78 -35.37
CA VAL A 528 29.95 16.22 -33.96
C VAL A 528 30.55 17.62 -33.78
N ARG A 529 29.83 18.50 -33.10
CA ARG A 529 30.35 19.77 -32.58
C ARG A 529 30.45 19.70 -31.06
N ALA A 530 31.66 19.56 -30.53
CA ALA A 530 31.90 19.42 -29.10
C ALA A 530 32.26 20.75 -28.42
N HIS A 531 31.78 20.93 -27.19
CA HIS A 531 32.09 22.02 -26.28
C HIS A 531 32.76 21.48 -25.01
N GLN A 532 34.08 21.27 -25.10
CA GLN A 532 34.86 20.55 -24.10
C GLN A 532 34.78 21.15 -22.68
N LYS A 533 34.71 22.48 -22.57
CA LYS A 533 34.60 23.19 -21.28
C LYS A 533 33.31 22.87 -20.51
N PHE A 534 32.25 22.46 -21.19
CA PHE A 534 30.94 22.20 -20.59
C PHE A 534 30.53 20.73 -20.63
N GLY A 535 31.37 19.86 -21.22
CA GLY A 535 31.04 18.44 -21.39
C GLY A 535 29.78 18.24 -22.23
N THR A 536 29.57 19.07 -23.26
CA THR A 536 28.42 18.95 -24.17
C THR A 536 28.88 18.79 -25.61
N ALA A 537 28.07 18.13 -26.42
CA ALA A 537 28.28 17.95 -27.84
C ALA A 537 26.94 17.97 -28.59
N VAL A 538 26.97 18.44 -29.83
CA VAL A 538 25.81 18.39 -30.74
C VAL A 538 26.15 17.43 -31.87
N VAL A 539 25.32 16.40 -32.06
CA VAL A 539 25.42 15.46 -33.18
C VAL A 539 24.50 15.95 -34.31
N ILE A 540 25.06 16.15 -35.50
CA ILE A 540 24.37 16.73 -36.67
C ILE A 540 24.32 15.66 -37.77
N PHE A 541 23.13 15.19 -38.09
CA PHE A 541 22.86 14.15 -39.08
C PHE A 541 22.90 14.71 -40.52
N PRO A 542 23.08 13.85 -41.55
CA PRO A 542 23.14 14.28 -42.96
C PRO A 542 21.90 15.01 -43.47
N ASP A 543 20.73 14.70 -42.90
CA ASP A 543 19.44 15.35 -43.20
C ASP A 543 19.26 16.69 -42.46
N GLY A 544 20.25 17.10 -41.65
CA GLY A 544 20.24 18.33 -40.87
C GLY A 544 19.59 18.19 -39.48
N PHE A 545 19.11 17.00 -39.11
CA PHE A 545 18.59 16.73 -37.77
C PHE A 545 19.69 16.84 -36.72
N LYS A 546 19.34 17.28 -35.49
CA LYS A 546 20.31 17.54 -34.42
C LYS A 546 19.89 16.83 -33.14
N VAL A 547 20.89 16.31 -32.44
CA VAL A 547 20.74 15.70 -31.11
C VAL A 547 21.76 16.34 -30.19
N ASP A 548 21.28 16.86 -29.07
CA ASP A 548 22.13 17.42 -28.03
C ASP A 548 22.54 16.32 -27.06
N VAL A 549 23.84 16.28 -26.74
CA VAL A 549 24.44 15.33 -25.82
C VAL A 549 25.11 16.12 -24.70
N ALA A 550 24.72 15.84 -23.46
CA ALA A 550 25.31 16.41 -22.27
C ALA A 550 25.88 15.30 -21.38
N THR A 551 27.06 15.54 -20.83
CA THR A 551 27.57 14.75 -19.72
C THR A 551 26.76 15.06 -18.45
N ALA A 552 26.31 14.04 -17.73
CA ALA A 552 25.70 14.17 -16.41
C ALA A 552 26.69 14.86 -15.47
N ARG A 553 26.26 15.99 -14.91
CA ARG A 553 27.21 16.92 -14.31
C ARG A 553 26.65 17.60 -13.07
N TRP A 554 27.56 17.91 -12.16
CA TRP A 554 27.32 18.79 -11.04
C TRP A 554 27.79 20.20 -11.41
N GLU A 555 27.00 21.21 -11.07
CA GLU A 555 27.29 22.61 -11.37
C GLU A 555 27.47 23.40 -10.09
N TYR A 556 28.53 24.20 -10.04
CA TYR A 556 28.78 25.14 -8.95
C TYR A 556 28.92 26.56 -9.47
N TYR A 557 28.16 27.45 -8.85
CA TYR A 557 28.18 28.87 -9.10
C TYR A 557 28.93 29.54 -7.96
N LYS A 558 30.09 30.13 -8.26
CA LYS A 558 30.90 30.82 -7.25
C LYS A 558 30.14 31.98 -6.58
N TYR A 559 29.24 32.60 -7.33
CA TYR A 559 28.31 33.64 -6.91
C TYR A 559 27.11 33.65 -7.87
N PRO A 560 25.96 34.25 -7.50
CA PRO A 560 24.79 34.34 -8.39
C PRO A 560 25.15 34.95 -9.75
N ALA A 561 24.67 34.35 -10.84
CA ALA A 561 24.96 34.73 -12.25
C ALA A 561 26.40 34.49 -12.77
N ALA A 562 27.26 33.80 -12.02
CA ALA A 562 28.55 33.32 -12.55
C ALA A 562 28.35 32.20 -13.60
N MET A 563 29.32 31.99 -14.49
CA MET A 563 29.35 30.77 -15.30
C MET A 563 29.61 29.54 -14.40
N PRO A 564 28.91 28.41 -14.62
CA PRO A 564 29.07 27.24 -13.77
C PRO A 564 30.44 26.59 -13.96
N THR A 565 31.00 26.11 -12.85
CA THR A 565 32.07 25.10 -12.89
C THR A 565 31.42 23.73 -12.90
N VAL A 566 31.82 22.89 -13.85
CA VAL A 566 31.18 21.61 -14.15
C VAL A 566 32.10 20.45 -13.72
N ALA A 567 31.55 19.44 -13.05
CA ALA A 567 32.24 18.20 -12.70
C ALA A 567 31.36 16.98 -13.01
N LEU A 568 31.96 15.82 -13.27
CA LEU A 568 31.23 14.56 -13.53
C LEU A 568 30.36 14.17 -12.33
N SER A 569 29.19 13.63 -12.61
CA SER A 569 28.14 13.34 -11.64
C SER A 569 27.26 12.18 -12.11
N SER A 570 26.45 11.61 -11.22
CA SER A 570 25.34 10.72 -11.61
C SER A 570 24.18 11.52 -12.20
N THR A 571 23.34 10.86 -13.00
CA THR A 571 22.08 11.40 -13.55
C THR A 571 21.17 11.84 -12.42
N LYS A 572 21.14 11.08 -11.31
CA LYS A 572 20.38 11.48 -10.11
C LYS A 572 20.78 12.90 -9.69
N LEU A 573 22.07 13.10 -9.41
CA LEU A 573 22.58 14.40 -8.98
C LEU A 573 22.47 15.50 -10.08
N ASP A 574 22.54 15.14 -11.37
CA ASP A 574 22.28 16.07 -12.49
C ASP A 574 20.81 16.54 -12.53
N LEU A 575 19.87 15.64 -12.27
CA LEU A 575 18.45 15.97 -12.23
C LEU A 575 18.13 16.83 -10.99
N PHE A 576 18.72 16.52 -9.83
CA PHE A 576 18.51 17.26 -8.58
C PHE A 576 19.00 18.72 -8.62
N ARG A 577 19.93 19.07 -9.51
CA ARG A 577 20.40 20.46 -9.67
C ARG A 577 19.56 21.32 -10.61
N ARG A 578 18.56 20.76 -11.30
CA ARG A 578 17.77 21.50 -12.29
C ARG A 578 16.78 22.42 -11.59
N ASP A 579 16.75 23.68 -12.03
CA ASP A 579 15.95 24.75 -11.41
C ASP A 579 14.43 24.47 -11.45
N PHE A 580 13.97 23.69 -12.43
CA PHE A 580 12.56 23.36 -12.60
C PHE A 580 12.32 21.85 -12.40
N THR A 581 11.53 21.53 -11.38
CA THR A 581 11.13 20.16 -11.02
C THR A 581 10.51 19.39 -12.20
N ILE A 582 9.75 20.07 -13.06
CA ILE A 582 9.14 19.43 -14.25
C ILE A 582 10.17 18.97 -15.31
N ASN A 583 11.39 19.53 -15.29
CA ASN A 583 12.47 19.18 -16.22
C ASN A 583 13.46 18.17 -15.60
N THR A 584 13.15 17.59 -14.43
CA THR A 584 13.92 16.50 -13.81
C THR A 584 13.43 15.12 -14.25
N LEU A 585 12.66 15.04 -15.34
CA LEU A 585 12.16 13.79 -15.89
C LEU A 585 13.22 13.20 -16.82
N ALA A 586 13.45 11.88 -16.71
CA ALA A 586 14.39 11.15 -17.55
C ALA A 586 13.84 9.76 -17.91
N ILE A 587 14.19 9.29 -19.11
CA ILE A 587 13.91 7.94 -19.60
C ILE A 587 15.26 7.28 -19.88
N LYS A 588 15.54 6.16 -19.21
CA LYS A 588 16.73 5.33 -19.45
C LYS A 588 16.63 4.69 -20.84
N LEU A 589 17.73 4.64 -21.58
CA LEU A 589 17.77 4.08 -22.94
C LEU A 589 18.60 2.79 -23.05
N ASN A 590 19.40 2.42 -22.04
CA ASN A 590 20.18 1.18 -22.06
C ASN A 590 19.25 -0.04 -22.24
N PRO A 591 19.54 -1.00 -23.15
CA PRO A 591 18.62 -2.09 -23.48
C PRO A 591 18.22 -3.03 -22.33
N LYS A 592 18.98 -3.05 -21.24
CA LYS A 592 18.74 -3.89 -20.05
C LYS A 592 17.93 -3.17 -18.95
N GLU A 593 17.64 -1.89 -19.11
CA GLU A 593 16.96 -1.01 -18.14
C GLU A 593 15.68 -0.42 -18.70
#